data_AF-A0A2H0BJP8-F1
#
_entry.id   AF-A0A2H0BJP8-F1
#
_cell.length_a   1.000
_cell.length_b   1.000
_cell.length_c   1.000
_cell.angle_alpha   90.00
_cell.angle_beta   90.00
_cell.angle_gamma   90.00
#
_symmetry.space_group_name_H-M   'P 1'
#
loop_
_entity.id
_entity.type
_entity.pdbx_description
1 polymer ?
#
loop_
_entity_poly.entity_id
_entity_poly.type
_entity_poly.pdbx_seq_one_letter_code
_entity_poly.pdbx_strand_id
1 'polypeptide(L)' 'MGSAVAEILSRNFPVPIEFIGVPNCFGESGKPEELFKKFNMTSKDIIEAVKRVILRKNS' A
#
# COMPACT_ATOMS: atom_id res chain seq x y z
N MET A 1 10.08 -1.19 -4.14
CA MET A 1 10.12 0.24 -3.74
C MET A 1 9.68 0.46 -2.30
N GLY A 2 8.49 0.05 -1.87
CA GLY A 2 8.06 0.24 -0.48
C GLY A 2 8.97 -0.41 0.58
N SER A 3 9.58 -1.55 0.26
CA SER A 3 10.46 -2.29 1.19
C SER A 3 11.71 -1.50 1.59
N ALA A 4 12.31 -0.77 0.65
CA ALA A 4 13.50 0.05 0.92
C ALA A 4 13.20 1.17 1.92
N VAL A 5 12.02 1.80 1.78
CA VAL A 5 11.55 2.84 2.71
C VAL A 5 11.29 2.25 4.09
N ALA A 6 10.65 1.07 4.15
CA ALA A 6 10.38 0.40 5.42
C ALA A 6 11.65 -0.08 6.15
N GLU A 7 12.69 -0.50 5.42
CA GLU A 7 13.96 -0.89 6.02
C GLU A 7 14.65 0.31 6.70
N ILE A 8 14.66 1.48 6.04
CA ILE A 8 15.26 2.69 6.62
C ILE A 8 14.45 3.19 7.81
N LEU A 9 13.11 3.24 7.69
CA LEU A 9 12.24 3.70 8.78
C LEU A 9 12.29 2.76 9.98
N SER A 10 12.30 1.45 9.78
CA SER A 10 12.37 0.49 10.90
C SER A 10 13.66 0.61 11.71
N ARG A 11 14.78 1.01 11.08
CA ARG A 11 16.07 1.20 11.76
C ARG A 11 16.24 2.57 12.40
N ASN A 12 15.74 3.63 11.78
CA ASN A 12 16.05 5.01 12.19
C ASN A 12 14.90 5.70 12.93
N PHE A 13 13.65 5.46 12.51
CA PHE A 13 12.49 6.13 13.07
C PHE A 13 11.22 5.30 12.81
N PRO A 14 10.88 4.35 13.71
CA PRO A 14 9.78 3.43 13.50
C PRO A 14 8.47 4.21 13.50
N VAL A 15 7.81 4.22 12.35
CA VAL A 15 6.49 4.81 12.14
C VAL A 15 5.57 3.80 11.49
N PRO A 16 4.24 3.93 11.68
CA PRO A 16 3.28 3.09 10.97
C PRO A 16 3.40 3.29 9.45
N ILE A 17 3.51 2.17 8.73
CA ILE A 17 3.62 2.13 7.26
C ILE A 17 2.52 1.20 6.73
N GLU A 18 1.92 1.56 5.60
CA GLU A 18 1.03 0.67 4.85
C GLU A 18 1.57 0.49 3.44
N PHE A 19 1.62 -0.77 3.00
CA PHE A 19 2.06 -1.12 1.66
C PHE A 19 0.86 -1.16 0.72
N ILE A 20 0.92 -0.36 -0.34
CA ILE A 20 -0.02 -0.42 -1.45
C ILE A 20 0.78 -0.87 -2.67
N GLY A 21 0.47 -2.05 -3.17
CA GLY A 21 1.29 -2.74 -4.14
C GLY A 21 0.52 -3.89 -4.75
N VAL A 22 0.98 -4.36 -5.92
CA VAL A 22 0.31 -5.47 -6.58
C VAL A 22 0.51 -6.67 -5.65
N PRO A 23 -0.55 -7.36 -5.21
CA PRO A 23 -0.41 -8.59 -4.45
C PRO A 23 0.42 -9.60 -5.27
N ASN A 24 1.00 -10.60 -4.60
CA ASN A 24 1.84 -11.62 -5.24
C ASN A 24 1.02 -12.53 -6.19
N CYS A 25 0.54 -11.96 -7.29
CA CYS A 25 -0.24 -12.56 -8.34
C CYS A 25 0.45 -12.27 -9.67
N PHE A 26 0.41 -13.23 -10.58
CA PHE A 26 0.90 -13.04 -11.94
C PHE A 26 0.04 -12.01 -12.67
N GLY A 27 0.68 -11.24 -13.56
CA GLY A 27 0.00 -10.23 -14.37
C GLY A 27 -1.08 -10.88 -15.24
N GLU A 28 -2.34 -10.61 -14.91
CA GLU A 28 -3.46 -11.04 -15.73
C GLU A 28 -3.60 -10.10 -16.93
N SER A 29 -3.88 -10.69 -18.10
CA SER A 29 -4.21 -9.91 -19.30
C SER A 29 -5.62 -9.38 -19.15
N GLY A 30 -5.77 -8.07 -18.98
CA GLY A 30 -7.06 -7.41 -18.78
C GLY A 30 -6.94 -5.90 -18.94
N LYS A 31 -8.07 -5.19 -18.93
CA LYS A 31 -8.06 -3.72 -19.00
C LYS A 31 -7.42 -3.15 -17.73
N PRO A 32 -6.59 -2.10 -17.83
CA PRO A 32 -5.90 -1.51 -16.67
C PRO A 32 -6.85 -1.16 -15.52
N GLU A 33 -8.04 -0.63 -15.83
CA GLU A 33 -9.03 -0.21 -14.84
C GLU A 33 -9.61 -1.36 -14.01
N GLU A 34 -9.78 -2.54 -14.62
CA GLU A 34 -10.26 -3.74 -13.93
C GLU A 34 -9.16 -4.33 -13.05
N LEU A 35 -7.91 -4.31 -13.54
CA LEU A 35 -6.75 -4.71 -12.77
C LEU A 35 -6.54 -3.81 -11.55
N PHE A 36 -6.65 -2.49 -11.69
CA PHE A 36 -6.55 -1.56 -10.55
C PHE A 36 -7.64 -1.77 -9.50
N LYS A 37 -8.87 -2.09 -9.92
CA LYS A 37 -9.94 -2.49 -8.99
C LYS A 37 -9.64 -3.82 -8.31
N LYS A 38 -9.15 -4.82 -9.05
CA LYS A 38 -8.85 -6.16 -8.53
C LYS A 38 -7.67 -6.16 -7.56
N PHE A 39 -6.71 -5.25 -7.76
CA PHE A 39 -5.54 -5.11 -6.91
C PHE A 39 -5.72 -4.07 -5.81
N ASN A 40 -6.93 -3.56 -5.59
CA ASN A 40 -7.25 -2.53 -4.59
C ASN A 40 -6.27 -1.34 -4.65
N MET A 41 -6.00 -0.89 -5.87
CA MET A 41 -5.11 0.23 -6.17
C MET A 41 -5.89 1.46 -6.64
N THR A 42 -7.21 1.48 -6.44
CA THR A 42 -7.98 2.65 -6.81
C THR A 42 -7.72 3.79 -5.83
N SER A 43 -8.03 5.02 -6.24
CA SER A 43 -7.88 6.19 -5.37
C SER A 43 -8.64 6.02 -4.04
N LYS A 44 -9.75 5.27 -4.04
CA LYS A 44 -10.51 4.98 -2.81
C LYS A 44 -9.72 4.10 -1.85
N ASP A 45 -9.11 3.03 -2.35
CA ASP A 45 -8.29 2.11 -1.55
C ASP A 45 -7.08 2.81 -0.95
N ILE A 46 -6.44 3.73 -1.71
CA ILE A 46 -5.33 4.55 -1.23
C ILE A 46 -5.79 5.45 -0.08
N ILE A 47 -6.94 6.10 -0.22
CA ILE A 47 -7.50 6.95 0.85
C ILE A 47 -7.79 6.13 2.11
N GLU A 48 -8.33 4.92 1.97
CA GLU A 48 -8.57 4.03 3.11
C GLU A 48 -7.28 3.58 3.78
N ALA A 49 -6.26 3.19 3.00
CA ALA A 49 -4.94 2.85 3.51
C ALA A 49 -4.31 4.02 4.29
N VAL A 50 -4.41 5.25 3.78
CA VAL A 50 -3.93 6.46 4.47
C VAL A 50 -4.67 6.65 5.81
N LYS A 51 -6.00 6.52 5.82
CA LYS A 51 -6.79 6.61 7.06
C LYS A 51 -6.36 5.56 8.08
N ARG A 52 -6.13 4.32 7.67
CA ARG A 52 -5.63 3.23 8.55
C ARG A 52 -4.27 3.56 9.17
N VAL A 53 -3.33 4.09 8.39
CA VAL A 53 -1.99 4.48 8.88
C VAL A 53 -2.08 5.62 9.90
N ILE A 54 -2.88 6.63 9.61
CA ILE A 54 -3.05 7.79 10.51
C ILE A 54 -3.64 7.34 11.85
N LEU A 55 -4.62 6.43 11.84
CA LEU A 55 -5.20 5.88 13.07
C LEU A 55 -4.14 5.16 13.93
N ARG A 56 -3.25 4.37 13.30
CA ARG A 56 -2.16 3.67 14.00
C ARG A 56 -1.11 4.60 14.59
N LYS A 57 -0.96 5.82 14.07
CA LYS A 57 0.00 6.81 14.57
C LYS A 57 -0.40 7.36 15.95
N ASN A 58 -1.70 7.39 16.24
CA ASN A 58 -2.25 7.96 17.48
C ASN A 58 -2.63 6.88 18.52
N SER A 59 -2.22 5.62 18.31
CA SER A 59 -2.45 4.51 19.26
C SER A 59 -1.27 4.30 20.20
#